data_AF-A0A4Q6BZB1-F1
#
_entry.id   AF-A0A4Q6BZB1-F1
#
_cell.length_a   1.000
_cell.length_b   1.000
_cell.length_c   1.000
_cell.angle_alpha   90.00
_cell.angle_beta   90.00
_cell.angle_gamma   90.00
#
_symmetry.space_group_name_H-M   'P 1'
#
loop_
_entity.id
_entity.type
_entity.pdbx_description
1 polymer ?
#
loop_
_entity_poly.entity_id
_entity_poly.type
_entity_poly.pdbx_seq_one_letter_code
_entity_poly.pdbx_strand_id
1 'polypeptide(L)'
;NMYAQLIDDLKGLTLVSASTLEDEVSVKSAGSIEGAKAVGALLAQRAKAKGISGAVFDRSGYLYHGRVKALADSARESGLKF
;
A
#
# COMPACT_ATOMS: atom_id res chain seq x y z
N ASN A 1 4.79 -0.65 -12.45
CA ASN A 1 3.86 0.18 -11.67
C ASN A 1 3.14 -0.68 -10.65
N MET A 2 2.84 -0.11 -9.49
CA MET A 2 2.10 -0.76 -8.41
C MET A 2 1.11 0.24 -7.81
N TYR A 3 -0.03 -0.28 -7.39
CA TYR A 3 -1.10 0.49 -6.77
C TYR A 3 -1.53 -0.22 -5.50
N ALA A 4 -1.89 0.56 -4.48
CA ALA A 4 -2.57 0.05 -3.31
C ALA A 4 -3.66 1.04 -2.90
N GLN A 5 -4.79 0.50 -2.47
CA GLN A 5 -5.95 1.28 -2.05
C GLN A 5 -6.46 0.71 -0.74
N LEU A 6 -6.93 1.60 0.10
CA LEU A 6 -7.64 1.29 1.31
C LEU A 6 -9.10 1.68 1.09
N ILE A 7 -9.98 0.68 1.10
CA ILE A 7 -11.40 0.83 0.75
C ILE A 7 -12.24 0.51 1.98
N ASP A 8 -13.30 1.29 2.17
CA ASP A 8 -14.37 0.97 3.12
C ASP A 8 -15.48 0.22 2.38
N ASP A 9 -15.57 -1.10 2.59
CA ASP A 9 -16.54 -1.97 1.91
C ASP A 9 -17.99 -1.61 2.21
N LEU A 10 -18.28 -1.03 3.38
CA LEU A 10 -19.65 -0.65 3.76
C LEU A 10 -20.13 0.58 2.99
N LYS A 11 -19.21 1.50 2.72
CA LYS A 11 -19.51 2.77 2.03
C LYS A 11 -19.15 2.74 0.54
N GLY A 12 -18.38 1.76 0.10
CA GLY A 12 -17.83 1.69 -1.26
C GLY A 12 -16.88 2.84 -1.59
N LEU A 13 -16.24 3.44 -0.58
CA LEU A 13 -15.40 4.62 -0.74
C LEU A 13 -13.92 4.28 -0.55
N THR A 14 -13.07 4.79 -1.43
CA THR A 14 -11.62 4.73 -1.24
C THR A 14 -11.21 5.77 -0.20
N LEU A 15 -10.75 5.29 0.96
CA LEU A 15 -10.27 6.14 2.03
C LEU A 15 -8.88 6.68 1.70
N VAL A 16 -7.99 5.84 1.19
CA VAL A 16 -6.61 6.20 0.87
C VAL A 16 -6.16 5.44 -0.36
N SER A 17 -5.38 6.07 -1.22
CA SER A 17 -4.69 5.41 -2.32
C SER A 17 -3.22 5.81 -2.33
N ALA A 18 -2.38 4.93 -2.87
CA ALA A 18 -0.97 5.21 -3.14
C ALA A 18 -0.55 4.44 -4.40
N SER A 19 0.32 5.04 -5.21
CA SER A 19 0.84 4.38 -6.41
C SER A 19 2.26 4.79 -6.73
N THR A 20 2.97 3.96 -7.50
CA THR A 20 4.31 4.29 -8.03
C THR A 20 4.27 5.34 -9.15
N LEU A 21 3.10 5.84 -9.53
CA LEU A 21 2.93 6.89 -10.53
C LEU A 21 2.81 8.28 -9.89
N GLU A 22 2.72 8.37 -8.57
CA GLU A 22 2.71 9.66 -7.88
C GLU A 22 4.13 10.24 -7.84
N ASP A 23 4.24 11.55 -8.06
CA ASP A 23 5.52 12.27 -8.07
C ASP A 23 6.30 12.14 -6.74
N GLU A 24 5.58 11.91 -5.64
CA GLU A 24 6.16 11.65 -4.31
C GLU A 24 6.94 10.31 -4.24
N VAL A 25 6.66 9.37 -5.14
CA VAL A 25 7.27 8.04 -5.18
C VAL A 25 8.37 8.02 -6.25
N SER A 26 9.47 8.72 -5.96
CA SER A 26 10.65 8.74 -6.84
C SER A 26 11.46 7.45 -6.73
N VAL A 27 11.08 6.44 -7.50
CA VAL A 27 11.82 5.17 -7.61
C VAL A 27 12.38 4.99 -9.01
N LYS A 28 13.65 4.56 -9.07
CA LYS A 28 14.36 4.24 -10.34
C LYS A 28 13.63 3.20 -11.19
N SER A 29 12.82 2.34 -10.56
CA SER A 29 11.98 1.37 -11.27
C SER A 29 10.64 1.20 -10.56
N ALA A 30 9.58 1.71 -11.19
CA ALA A 30 8.20 1.60 -10.71
C ALA A 30 7.66 0.15 -10.67
N GLY A 31 8.41 -0.83 -11.19
CA GLY A 31 8.07 -2.26 -11.17
C GLY A 31 8.88 -3.10 -10.18
N SER A 32 9.80 -2.51 -9.41
CA SER A 32 10.70 -3.25 -8.54
C SER A 32 10.13 -3.46 -7.13
N ILE A 33 10.83 -4.28 -6.34
CA ILE A 33 10.55 -4.50 -4.91
C ILE A 33 10.67 -3.19 -4.12
N GLU A 34 11.57 -2.29 -4.52
CA GLU A 34 11.73 -0.97 -3.89
C GLU A 34 10.49 -0.10 -4.09
N GLY A 35 9.93 -0.09 -5.30
CA GLY A 35 8.68 0.62 -5.58
C GLY A 35 7.51 0.07 -4.76
N ALA A 36 7.46 -1.24 -4.55
CA ALA A 36 6.44 -1.87 -3.71
C ALA A 36 6.55 -1.43 -2.24
N LYS A 37 7.77 -1.36 -1.71
CA LYS A 37 8.03 -0.86 -0.35
C LYS A 37 7.63 0.62 -0.22
N ALA A 38 8.04 1.46 -1.16
CA ALA A 38 7.69 2.88 -1.14
C ALA A 38 6.17 3.11 -1.10
N VAL A 39 5.42 2.39 -1.95
CA VAL A 39 3.95 2.46 -1.95
C VAL A 39 3.35 1.96 -0.64
N GLY A 40 3.84 0.85 -0.09
CA GLY A 40 3.37 0.29 1.19
C GLY A 40 3.56 1.28 2.35
N ALA A 41 4.74 1.89 2.45
CA ALA A 41 5.04 2.89 3.47
C ALA A 41 4.15 4.14 3.32
N LEU A 42 4.02 4.67 2.10
CA LEU A 42 3.20 5.86 1.82
C LEU A 42 1.72 5.61 2.16
N LEU A 43 1.19 4.44 1.78
CA LEU A 43 -0.19 4.07 2.08
C LEU A 43 -0.44 4.03 3.59
N ALA A 44 0.46 3.40 4.34
CA ALA A 44 0.34 3.29 5.79
C ALA A 44 0.46 4.65 6.50
N GLN A 45 1.36 5.53 6.04
CA GLN A 45 1.46 6.89 6.57
C GLN A 45 0.17 7.69 6.35
N ARG A 46 -0.40 7.61 5.14
CA ARG A 46 -1.68 8.27 4.82
C ARG A 46 -2.85 7.67 5.59
N ALA A 47 -2.89 6.35 5.76
CA ALA A 47 -3.88 5.67 6.58
C ALA A 47 -3.80 6.14 8.04
N LYS A 48 -2.59 6.21 8.60
CA LYS A 48 -2.35 6.72 9.96
C LYS A 48 -2.76 8.19 10.10
N ALA A 49 -2.50 9.03 9.11
CA ALA A 49 -2.94 10.43 9.09
C ALA A 49 -4.47 10.56 9.10
N LYS A 50 -5.19 9.59 8.51
CA LYS A 50 -6.66 9.49 8.60
C LYS A 50 -7.17 8.75 9.84
N GLY A 51 -6.30 8.39 10.79
CA GLY A 51 -6.67 7.67 12.00
C GLY A 51 -6.96 6.18 11.80
N ILE A 52 -6.58 5.61 10.65
CA ILE A 52 -6.84 4.22 10.32
C ILE A 52 -5.63 3.38 10.73
N SER A 53 -5.83 2.48 11.69
CA SER A 53 -4.77 1.64 12.27
C SER A 53 -4.89 0.17 11.90
N GLY A 54 -6.07 -0.28 11.44
CA GLY A 54 -6.35 -1.66 11.07
C GLY A 54 -6.92 -1.75 9.66
N ALA A 55 -6.48 -2.75 8.91
CA ALA A 55 -6.96 -3.06 7.57
C ALA A 55 -7.01 -4.58 7.37
N VAL A 56 -7.55 -5.02 6.23
CA VAL A 56 -7.39 -6.40 5.75
C VAL A 56 -6.60 -6.34 4.46
N PHE A 57 -5.58 -7.17 4.33
CA PHE A 57 -4.76 -7.21 3.12
C PHE A 57 -5.42 -8.07 2.05
N ASP A 58 -5.96 -7.42 1.02
CA ASP A 58 -6.37 -8.10 -0.20
C ASP A 58 -5.19 -8.19 -1.19
N ARG A 59 -4.96 -9.40 -1.69
CA ARG A 59 -3.94 -9.71 -2.70
C ARG A 59 -4.50 -9.70 -4.12
N SER A 60 -5.80 -9.51 -4.31
CA SER A 60 -6.49 -9.36 -5.60
C SER A 60 -6.11 -10.45 -6.62
N GLY A 61 -5.94 -11.69 -6.16
CA GLY A 61 -5.57 -12.85 -6.99
C GLY A 61 -4.07 -13.06 -7.23
N TYR A 62 -3.19 -12.16 -6.78
CA TYR A 62 -1.75 -12.34 -6.89
C TYR A 62 -1.18 -13.29 -5.83
N LEU A 63 -0.09 -13.98 -6.18
CA LEU A 63 0.69 -14.75 -5.21
C LEU A 63 1.27 -13.82 -4.16
N TYR A 64 1.19 -14.22 -2.89
CA TYR A 64 1.84 -13.50 -1.79
C TYR A 64 3.35 -13.76 -1.82
N HIS A 65 4.02 -13.10 -2.76
CA HIS A 65 5.44 -13.24 -3.03
C HIS A 65 6.02 -11.96 -3.64
N GLY A 66 7.35 -11.84 -3.63
CA GLY A 66 8.08 -10.73 -4.24
C GLY A 66 7.52 -9.36 -3.86
N ARG A 67 6.97 -8.66 -4.86
CA ARG A 67 6.43 -7.30 -4.71
C ARG A 67 5.23 -7.21 -3.77
N VAL A 68 4.29 -8.16 -3.85
CA VAL A 68 3.07 -8.15 -3.02
C VAL A 68 3.43 -8.31 -1.55
N LYS A 69 4.35 -9.24 -1.27
CA LYS A 69 4.91 -9.43 0.06
C LYS A 69 5.63 -8.17 0.55
N ALA A 70 6.50 -7.58 -0.28
CA ALA A 70 7.26 -6.40 0.09
C ALA A 70 6.38 -5.16 0.38
N LEU A 71 5.26 -5.00 -0.33
CA LEU A 71 4.29 -3.95 -0.04
C LEU A 71 3.60 -4.19 1.31
N ALA A 72 3.16 -5.43 1.56
CA ALA A 72 2.53 -5.81 2.83
C ALA A 72 3.48 -5.59 4.02
N ASP A 73 4.72 -6.08 3.91
CA ASP A 73 5.71 -5.97 4.99
C ASP A 73 6.02 -4.49 5.29
N SER A 74 6.18 -3.66 4.25
CA SER A 74 6.45 -2.23 4.43
C SER A 74 5.27 -1.45 5.03
N ALA A 75 4.04 -1.79 4.65
CA ALA A 75 2.84 -1.20 5.25
C ALA A 75 2.69 -1.59 6.74
N ARG A 76 3.05 -2.83 7.10
CA ARG A 76 3.09 -3.29 8.50
C ARG A 76 4.14 -2.56 9.32
N GLU A 77 5.37 -2.44 8.81
CA GLU A 77 6.46 -1.71 9.45
C GLU A 77 6.09 -0.23 9.70
N SER A 78 5.30 0.34 8.79
CA SER A 78 4.82 1.73 8.88
C SER A 78 3.61 1.91 9.81
N GLY A 79 3.13 0.83 10.45
CA GLY A 79 2.14 0.86 11.53
C GLY A 79 0.72 0.47 11.13
N LEU A 80 0.48 0.00 9.90
CA LEU A 80 -0.82 -0.52 9.49
C LEU A 80 -0.95 -1.98 9.96
N LYS A 81 -1.97 -2.28 10.78
CA LYS A 81 -2.18 -3.63 11.32
C LYS A 81 -3.10 -4.43 10.41
N PHE A 82 -2.59 -5.54 9.87
CA PHE A 82 -3.31 -6.52 9.06
C PHE A 82 -2.51 -7.82 8.92
#